data_AF-A0A8J2SVC2-F1
#
_entry.id   AF-A0A8J2SVC2-F1
#
_cell.length_a   1.000
_cell.length_b   1.000
_cell.length_c   1.000
_cell.angle_alpha   90.00
_cell.angle_beta   90.00
_cell.angle_gamma   90.00
#
_symmetry.space_group_name_H-M   'P 1'
#
loop_
_entity.id
_entity.type
_entity.pdbx_description
1 polymer ?
#
loop_
_entity_poly.entity_id
_entity_poly.type
_entity_poly.pdbx_seq_one_letter_code
_entity_poly.pdbx_strand_id
1 'polypeptide(L)'
;MTTRPAEEGDYDCAICLSPPDHQVHQCRNGHLFCAECLEECLSRGSAKCPTCRVALPREPIRNLVAERALARRPARCPHCSLDLTRGELQAHLLRCPSRVVKCQGEGCDWSGPNAPGALKEHESKCPRAILAKTLIPLKERINKLEATVRSLRAERAGLVSLHPPGAPLRLAHGLWRVREEDDTFTTVALPSLRLTAGRWCYEVTMCSEEIVFPQIGFAREGFRPGAELGVGDDEFSYAYDGDRCKLWHGSRHDDFGRAWEAGDVIGCYLDLDEGIILFTVNGDLVPFDDGDEDGMRPAFDGVVGGRWFPALTLKSGTCRVNFGDRDLDHPEALEGYSPVALAAALHEPPLD
;
A
#
# COMPACT_ATOMS: atom_id res chain seq x y z
N MET A 1 3.80 46.09 -21.77
CA MET A 1 3.88 44.95 -22.70
C MET A 1 2.48 44.37 -22.83
N THR A 2 1.78 44.69 -23.91
CA THR A 2 0.45 44.16 -24.23
C THR A 2 0.62 42.75 -24.80
N THR A 3 0.26 41.71 -24.04
CA THR A 3 0.21 40.34 -24.54
C THR A 3 -0.86 40.25 -25.63
N ARG A 4 -0.47 39.85 -26.83
CA ARG A 4 -1.39 39.54 -27.94
C ARG A 4 -2.41 38.50 -27.46
N PRO A 5 -3.72 38.65 -27.77
CA PRO A 5 -4.69 37.62 -27.45
C PRO A 5 -4.28 36.30 -28.15
N ALA A 6 -4.31 35.20 -27.39
CA ALA A 6 -3.99 33.87 -27.91
C ALA A 6 -4.97 33.50 -29.04
N GLU A 7 -4.45 32.97 -30.13
CA GLU A 7 -5.21 32.61 -31.34
C GLU A 7 -5.90 31.23 -31.16
N GLU A 8 -6.80 30.93 -32.10
CA GLU A 8 -7.50 29.64 -32.15
C GLU A 8 -6.47 28.53 -32.45
N GLY A 9 -6.31 27.58 -31.53
CA GLY A 9 -5.29 26.52 -31.60
C GLY A 9 -4.04 26.74 -30.72
N ASP A 10 -3.88 27.92 -30.12
CA ASP A 10 -2.80 28.13 -29.14
C ASP A 10 -2.99 27.22 -27.92
N TYR A 11 -1.93 26.59 -27.43
CA TYR A 11 -1.96 25.67 -26.28
C TYR A 11 -2.66 24.32 -26.46
N ASP A 12 -2.97 23.92 -27.70
CA ASP A 12 -3.52 22.59 -27.95
C ASP A 12 -2.50 21.49 -27.64
N CYS A 13 -3.00 20.35 -27.18
CA CYS A 13 -2.18 19.17 -26.94
C CYS A 13 -1.59 18.68 -28.28
N ALA A 14 -0.27 18.48 -28.33
CA ALA A 14 0.43 18.02 -29.53
C ALA A 14 0.11 16.57 -29.93
N ILE A 15 -0.67 15.84 -29.12
CA ILE A 15 -1.06 14.44 -29.36
C ILE A 15 -2.52 14.38 -29.82
N CYS A 16 -3.47 14.88 -29.01
CA CYS A 16 -4.89 14.82 -29.34
C CYS A 16 -5.40 16.04 -30.13
N LEU A 17 -4.54 17.02 -30.42
CA LEU A 17 -4.83 18.22 -31.21
C LEU A 17 -6.07 18.99 -30.70
N SER A 18 -6.27 18.95 -29.39
CA SER A 18 -7.41 19.54 -28.71
C SER A 18 -6.95 20.35 -27.50
N PRO A 19 -7.67 21.42 -27.12
CA PRO A 19 -7.35 22.20 -25.95
C PRO A 19 -7.56 21.37 -24.69
N PRO A 20 -6.54 21.24 -23.81
CA PRO A 20 -6.70 20.54 -22.54
C PRO A 20 -7.82 21.13 -21.67
N ASP A 21 -8.56 20.26 -20.97
CA ASP A 21 -9.59 20.66 -19.99
C ASP A 21 -9.02 20.89 -18.58
N HIS A 22 -7.86 20.30 -18.29
CA HIS A 22 -7.24 20.30 -16.96
C HIS A 22 -5.73 20.66 -17.04
N GLN A 23 -4.87 19.86 -16.42
CA GLN A 23 -3.44 20.15 -16.33
C GLN A 23 -2.77 20.11 -17.70
N VAL A 24 -1.92 21.11 -17.96
CA VAL A 24 -1.12 21.18 -19.20
C VAL A 24 0.32 20.91 -18.83
N HIS A 25 0.94 19.97 -19.53
CA HIS A 25 2.34 19.61 -19.35
C HIS A 25 3.17 20.04 -20.54
N GLN A 26 4.48 20.20 -20.35
CA GLN A 26 5.39 20.55 -21.42
C GLN A 26 6.70 19.76 -21.38
N CYS A 27 7.30 19.55 -22.55
CA CYS A 27 8.70 19.13 -22.61
C CYS A 27 9.65 20.33 -22.42
N ARG A 28 10.96 20.06 -22.27
CA ARG A 28 11.99 21.12 -22.15
C ARG A 28 12.06 22.07 -23.34
N ASN A 29 11.56 21.65 -24.50
CA ASN A 29 11.51 22.48 -25.72
C ASN A 29 10.14 23.18 -25.90
N GLY A 30 9.21 23.06 -24.96
CA GLY A 30 7.94 23.80 -24.98
C GLY A 30 6.75 23.14 -25.69
N HIS A 31 6.88 21.93 -26.24
CA HIS A 31 5.72 21.17 -26.75
C HIS A 31 4.76 20.80 -25.61
N LEU A 32 3.46 21.01 -25.83
CA LEU A 32 2.41 20.93 -24.81
C LEU A 32 1.60 19.64 -24.94
N PHE A 33 1.17 19.10 -23.79
CA PHE A 33 0.40 17.86 -23.68
C PHE A 33 -0.69 18.00 -22.61
N CYS A 34 -1.86 17.41 -22.82
CA CYS A 34 -2.81 17.21 -21.72
C CYS A 34 -2.31 16.11 -20.78
N ALA A 35 -2.85 16.07 -19.56
CA ALA A 35 -2.52 15.04 -18.57
C ALA A 35 -2.72 13.61 -19.11
N GLU A 36 -3.89 13.32 -19.71
CA GLU A 36 -4.21 11.95 -20.14
C GLU A 36 -3.25 11.45 -21.23
N CYS A 37 -2.98 12.27 -22.25
CA CYS A 37 -2.11 11.88 -23.35
C CYS A 37 -0.65 11.71 -22.91
N LEU A 38 -0.20 12.49 -21.92
CA LEU A 38 1.16 12.34 -21.38
C LEU A 38 1.27 11.07 -20.52
N GLU A 39 0.30 10.82 -19.63
CA GLU A 39 0.24 9.61 -18.81
C GLU A 39 0.23 8.35 -19.68
N GLU A 40 -0.57 8.34 -20.76
CA GLU A 40 -0.61 7.22 -21.70
C GLU A 40 0.72 7.01 -22.44
N CYS A 41 1.42 8.09 -22.81
CA CYS A 41 2.75 7.96 -23.41
C CYS A 41 3.78 7.39 -22.43
N LEU A 42 3.72 7.80 -21.17
CA LEU A 42 4.64 7.34 -20.12
C LEU A 42 4.35 5.88 -19.72
N SER A 43 3.08 5.48 -19.64
CA SER A 43 2.70 4.09 -19.31
C SER A 43 3.14 3.09 -20.38
N ARG A 44 3.23 3.52 -21.64
CA ARG A 44 3.80 2.75 -22.77
C ARG A 44 5.34 2.72 -22.77
N GLY A 45 6.01 3.22 -21.74
CA GLY A 45 7.46 3.22 -21.60
C GLY A 45 8.19 4.29 -22.41
N SER A 46 7.48 5.28 -22.98
CA SER A 46 8.11 6.35 -23.77
C SER A 46 8.57 7.50 -22.87
N ALA A 47 9.82 7.45 -22.40
CA ALA A 47 10.46 8.57 -21.67
C ALA A 47 10.93 9.73 -22.58
N LYS A 48 10.36 9.86 -23.78
CA LYS A 48 10.73 10.86 -24.78
C LYS A 48 9.50 11.63 -25.26
N CYS A 49 9.70 12.92 -25.50
CA CYS A 49 8.69 13.82 -26.07
C CYS A 49 8.22 13.27 -27.43
N PRO A 50 6.91 13.04 -27.64
CA PRO A 50 6.40 12.51 -28.90
C PRO A 50 6.68 13.41 -30.10
N THR A 51 6.79 14.73 -29.88
CA THR A 51 6.99 15.70 -30.95
C THR A 51 8.46 15.88 -31.32
N CYS A 52 9.36 16.08 -30.34
CA CYS A 52 10.77 16.41 -30.60
C CYS A 52 11.79 15.39 -30.06
N ARG A 53 11.33 14.29 -29.46
CA ARG A 53 12.14 13.18 -28.94
C ARG A 53 13.13 13.52 -27.83
N VAL A 54 13.10 14.74 -27.29
CA VAL A 54 13.87 15.10 -26.07
C VAL A 54 13.40 14.26 -24.88
N ALA A 55 14.31 13.90 -23.98
CA ALA A 55 13.97 13.18 -22.76
C ALA A 55 12.94 13.97 -21.93
N LEU A 56 11.87 13.28 -21.53
CA LEU A 56 10.89 13.82 -20.58
C LEU A 56 11.44 13.63 -19.15
N PRO A 57 11.27 14.62 -18.27
CA PRO A 57 11.64 14.49 -16.86
C PRO A 57 10.77 13.43 -16.15
N ARG A 58 11.31 12.84 -15.07
CA ARG A 58 10.58 11.89 -14.21
C ARG A 58 9.30 12.50 -13.64
N GLU A 59 9.36 13.76 -13.22
CA GLU A 59 8.21 14.55 -12.84
C GLU A 59 7.78 15.45 -14.02
N PRO A 60 6.53 15.33 -14.53
CA PRO A 60 6.03 16.17 -15.61
C PRO A 60 6.12 17.67 -15.31
N ILE A 61 6.66 18.46 -16.26
CA ILE A 61 6.73 19.92 -16.11
C ILE A 61 5.35 20.51 -16.44
N ARG A 62 4.66 21.03 -15.44
CA ARG A 62 3.38 21.74 -15.63
C ARG A 62 3.57 23.14 -16.21
N ASN A 63 2.71 23.52 -17.14
CA ASN A 63 2.67 24.85 -17.74
C ASN A 63 1.44 25.63 -17.25
N LEU A 64 1.62 26.34 -16.14
CA LEU A 64 0.58 27.17 -15.52
C LEU A 64 0.13 28.35 -16.39
N VAL A 65 0.98 28.82 -17.32
CA VAL A 65 0.64 29.91 -18.24
C VAL A 65 -0.39 29.41 -19.25
N ALA A 66 -0.16 28.24 -19.84
CA ALA A 66 -1.09 27.58 -20.74
C ALA A 66 -2.42 27.27 -20.04
N GLU A 67 -2.37 26.71 -18.81
CA GLU A 67 -3.57 26.45 -18.01
C GLU A 67 -4.40 27.73 -17.77
N ARG A 68 -3.75 28.83 -17.37
CA ARG A 68 -4.42 30.12 -17.13
C ARG A 68 -4.97 30.73 -18.42
N ALA A 69 -4.28 30.58 -19.54
CA ALA A 69 -4.73 31.07 -20.83
C ALA A 69 -5.97 30.30 -21.31
N LEU A 70 -5.93 28.96 -21.26
CA LEU A 70 -7.06 28.10 -21.59
C LEU A 70 -8.26 28.36 -20.69
N ALA A 71 -8.05 28.52 -19.39
CA ALA A 71 -9.11 28.81 -18.43
C ALA A 71 -9.85 30.12 -18.73
N ARG A 72 -9.21 31.11 -19.34
CA ARG A 72 -9.80 32.41 -19.70
C ARG A 72 -10.54 32.40 -21.03
N ARG A 73 -10.42 31.34 -21.84
CA ARG A 73 -11.13 31.28 -23.12
C ARG A 73 -12.64 31.36 -22.90
N PRO A 74 -13.38 32.10 -23.75
CA PRO A 74 -14.83 32.16 -23.67
C PRO A 74 -15.45 30.77 -23.78
N ALA A 75 -16.48 30.53 -23.00
CA ALA A 75 -17.29 29.32 -23.03
C ALA A 75 -18.75 29.69 -22.79
N ARG A 76 -19.67 28.88 -23.30
CA ARG A 76 -21.11 29.12 -23.12
C ARG A 76 -21.74 27.91 -22.47
N CYS A 77 -22.56 28.15 -21.44
CA CYS A 77 -23.29 27.07 -20.81
C CYS A 77 -24.33 26.48 -21.79
N PRO A 78 -24.33 25.15 -22.04
CA PRO A 78 -25.28 24.51 -22.94
C PRO A 78 -26.72 24.48 -22.41
N HIS A 79 -26.94 24.77 -21.12
CA HIS A 79 -28.26 24.69 -20.49
C HIS A 79 -28.95 26.05 -20.33
N CYS A 80 -28.22 27.09 -19.95
CA CYS A 80 -28.78 28.43 -19.73
C CYS A 80 -28.24 29.49 -20.69
N SER A 81 -27.32 29.13 -21.59
CA SER A 81 -26.66 30.04 -22.53
C SER A 81 -25.86 31.19 -21.88
N LEU A 82 -25.57 31.10 -20.57
CA LEU A 82 -24.72 32.07 -19.89
C LEU A 82 -23.30 32.01 -20.46
N ASP A 83 -22.78 33.18 -20.85
CA ASP A 83 -21.39 33.34 -21.25
C ASP A 83 -20.50 33.36 -20.00
N LEU A 84 -19.49 32.51 -20.03
CA LEU A 84 -18.56 32.21 -18.94
C LEU A 84 -17.16 32.04 -19.53
N THR A 85 -16.16 31.83 -18.68
CA THR A 85 -14.87 31.30 -19.12
C THR A 85 -14.83 29.78 -19.01
N ARG A 86 -13.94 29.10 -19.75
CA ARG A 86 -13.72 27.64 -19.64
C ARG A 86 -13.45 27.22 -18.19
N GLY A 87 -12.68 28.00 -17.44
CA GLY A 87 -12.37 27.72 -16.03
C GLY A 87 -13.59 27.80 -15.10
N GLU A 88 -14.58 28.63 -15.43
CA GLU A 88 -15.81 28.79 -14.65
C GLU A 88 -16.91 27.80 -15.06
N LEU A 89 -16.88 27.32 -16.31
CA LEU A 89 -17.95 26.50 -16.89
C LEU A 89 -18.23 25.24 -16.06
N GLN A 90 -17.21 24.51 -15.62
CA GLN A 90 -17.42 23.27 -14.86
C GLN A 90 -18.11 23.52 -13.52
N ALA A 91 -17.66 24.53 -12.77
CA ALA A 91 -18.26 24.91 -11.49
C ALA A 91 -19.68 25.49 -11.67
N HIS A 92 -19.95 26.11 -12.82
CA HIS A 92 -21.28 26.54 -13.21
C HIS A 92 -22.18 25.35 -13.56
N LEU A 93 -21.74 24.41 -14.38
CA LEU A 93 -22.54 23.25 -14.79
C LEU A 93 -23.09 22.50 -13.58
N LEU A 94 -22.27 22.33 -12.54
CA LEU A 94 -22.66 21.72 -11.26
C LEU A 94 -23.83 22.42 -10.55
N ARG A 95 -24.03 23.71 -10.78
CA ARG A 95 -25.02 24.56 -10.09
C ARG A 95 -25.95 25.31 -11.05
N CYS A 96 -25.90 24.98 -12.34
CA CYS A 96 -26.64 25.69 -13.38
C CYS A 96 -28.15 25.50 -13.15
N PRO A 97 -28.95 26.56 -12.97
CA PRO A 97 -30.38 26.43 -12.68
C PRO A 97 -31.17 25.72 -13.80
N SER A 98 -30.75 25.89 -15.05
CA SER A 98 -31.42 25.29 -16.22
C SER A 98 -30.95 23.86 -16.51
N ARG A 99 -29.94 23.34 -15.81
CA ARG A 99 -29.51 21.95 -15.98
C ARG A 99 -30.60 21.03 -15.44
N VAL A 100 -30.98 20.02 -16.21
CA VAL A 100 -31.93 19.01 -15.76
C VAL A 100 -31.25 18.07 -14.77
N VAL A 101 -31.85 17.89 -13.60
CA VAL A 101 -31.44 16.94 -12.56
C VAL A 101 -32.53 15.90 -12.35
N LYS A 102 -32.12 14.72 -11.90
CA LYS A 102 -33.01 13.60 -11.56
C LYS A 102 -33.10 13.44 -10.05
N CYS A 103 -34.20 12.87 -9.59
CA CYS A 103 -34.35 12.46 -8.20
C CYS A 103 -33.34 11.34 -7.85
N GLN A 104 -32.77 11.39 -6.65
CA GLN A 104 -31.84 10.34 -6.16
C GLN A 104 -32.54 9.07 -5.67
N GLY A 105 -33.86 9.08 -5.54
CA GLY A 105 -34.63 7.90 -5.18
C GLY A 105 -34.59 6.84 -6.28
N GLU A 106 -34.00 5.68 -6.01
CA GLU A 106 -33.99 4.55 -6.96
C GLU A 106 -35.43 4.22 -7.42
N GLY A 107 -35.62 4.19 -8.74
CA GLY A 107 -36.92 3.96 -9.37
C GLY A 107 -37.87 5.18 -9.38
N CYS A 108 -37.36 6.40 -9.16
CA CYS A 108 -38.13 7.62 -9.36
C CYS A 108 -37.86 8.22 -10.74
N ASP A 109 -38.92 8.44 -11.52
CA ASP A 109 -38.83 9.01 -12.88
C ASP A 109 -38.80 10.53 -12.93
N TRP A 110 -38.84 11.20 -11.77
CA TRP A 110 -38.85 12.65 -11.73
C TRP A 110 -37.56 13.24 -12.27
N SER A 111 -37.71 14.22 -13.16
CA SER A 111 -36.64 15.08 -13.64
C SER A 111 -37.14 16.52 -13.73
N GLY A 112 -36.25 17.48 -13.49
CA GLY A 112 -36.61 18.89 -13.46
C GLY A 112 -35.39 19.80 -13.45
N PRO A 113 -35.58 21.13 -13.52
CA PRO A 113 -34.48 22.07 -13.46
C PRO A 113 -33.78 22.02 -12.09
N ASN A 114 -32.46 22.21 -12.09
CA ASN A 114 -31.63 22.36 -10.90
C ASN A 114 -31.78 23.76 -10.26
N ALA A 115 -32.87 24.46 -10.54
CA ALA A 115 -33.21 25.72 -9.94
C ALA A 115 -33.47 25.53 -8.43
N PRO A 116 -33.12 26.52 -7.58
CA PRO A 116 -33.38 26.44 -6.15
C PRO A 116 -34.85 26.14 -5.87
N GLY A 117 -35.12 25.07 -5.12
CA GLY A 117 -36.47 24.69 -4.69
C GLY A 117 -37.12 23.58 -5.53
N ALA A 118 -36.90 23.49 -6.84
CA ALA A 118 -37.60 22.53 -7.70
C ALA A 118 -37.34 21.06 -7.27
N LEU A 119 -36.08 20.68 -7.11
CA LEU A 119 -35.71 19.35 -6.61
C LEU A 119 -36.10 19.16 -5.13
N LYS A 120 -35.86 20.18 -4.28
CA LYS A 120 -36.18 20.09 -2.84
C LYS A 120 -37.68 19.89 -2.59
N GLU A 121 -38.53 20.56 -3.36
CA GLU A 121 -39.98 20.43 -3.24
C GLU A 121 -40.41 19.00 -3.62
N HIS A 122 -39.89 18.46 -4.72
CA HIS A 122 -40.11 17.07 -5.09
C HIS A 122 -39.63 16.10 -4.00
N GLU A 123 -38.38 16.22 -3.55
CA GLU A 123 -37.77 15.32 -2.56
C GLU A 123 -38.49 15.32 -1.20
N SER A 124 -39.14 16.43 -0.83
CA SER A 124 -39.96 16.52 0.38
C SER A 124 -41.22 15.67 0.33
N LYS A 125 -41.72 15.37 -0.87
CA LYS A 125 -42.96 14.61 -1.11
C LYS A 125 -42.69 13.22 -1.71
N CYS A 126 -41.47 12.95 -2.18
CA CYS A 126 -41.13 11.72 -2.85
C CYS A 126 -40.74 10.61 -1.86
N PRO A 127 -41.53 9.52 -1.74
CA PRO A 127 -41.21 8.42 -0.82
C PRO A 127 -39.85 7.77 -1.13
N ARG A 128 -39.49 7.68 -2.42
CA ARG A 128 -38.20 7.13 -2.86
C ARG A 128 -37.02 8.02 -2.45
N ALA A 129 -37.15 9.34 -2.54
CA ALA A 129 -36.12 10.28 -2.10
C ALA A 129 -35.95 10.26 -0.57
N ILE A 130 -37.07 10.18 0.17
CA ILE A 130 -37.05 10.09 1.63
C ILE A 130 -36.34 8.80 2.08
N LEU A 131 -36.65 7.66 1.47
CA LEU A 131 -35.97 6.39 1.73
C LEU A 131 -34.49 6.43 1.31
N ALA A 132 -34.16 7.08 0.19
CA ALA A 132 -32.77 7.18 -0.28
C ALA A 132 -31.87 7.88 0.74
N LYS A 133 -32.37 8.88 1.47
CA LYS A 133 -31.62 9.58 2.53
C LYS A 133 -31.12 8.67 3.65
N THR A 134 -31.81 7.56 3.92
CA THR A 134 -31.38 6.57 4.91
C THR A 134 -30.66 5.37 4.26
N LEU A 135 -31.11 4.92 3.09
CA LEU A 135 -30.55 3.77 2.41
C LEU A 135 -29.15 4.01 1.84
N ILE A 136 -28.87 5.19 1.28
CA ILE A 136 -27.56 5.49 0.66
C ILE A 136 -26.42 5.39 1.70
N PRO A 137 -26.48 6.07 2.86
CA PRO A 137 -25.44 5.95 3.88
C PRO A 137 -25.27 4.52 4.42
N LEU A 138 -26.36 3.77 4.51
CA LEU A 138 -26.31 2.37 4.94
C LEU A 138 -25.63 1.47 3.90
N LYS A 139 -25.94 1.63 2.60
CA LYS A 139 -25.27 0.91 1.51
C LYS A 139 -23.77 1.22 1.49
N GLU A 140 -23.38 2.47 1.64
CA GLU A 140 -21.97 2.87 1.73
C GLU A 140 -21.26 2.22 2.92
N ARG A 141 -21.92 2.19 4.09
CA ARG A 141 -21.38 1.56 5.29
C ARG A 141 -21.28 0.03 5.14
N ILE A 142 -22.24 -0.61 4.50
CA ILE A 142 -22.20 -2.04 4.17
C ILE A 142 -21.03 -2.33 3.23
N ASN A 143 -20.89 -1.58 2.13
CA ASN A 143 -19.78 -1.76 1.19
C ASN A 143 -18.42 -1.59 1.87
N LYS A 144 -18.29 -0.60 2.76
CA LYS A 144 -17.07 -0.39 3.56
C LYS A 144 -16.79 -1.58 4.49
N LEU A 145 -17.81 -2.07 5.20
CA LEU A 145 -17.69 -3.24 6.07
C LEU A 145 -17.33 -4.50 5.27
N GLU A 146 -17.94 -4.72 4.11
CA GLU A 146 -17.62 -5.85 3.25
C GLU A 146 -16.19 -5.78 2.72
N ALA A 147 -15.70 -4.59 2.35
CA ALA A 147 -14.30 -4.40 1.97
C ALA A 147 -13.35 -4.73 3.13
N THR A 148 -13.65 -4.26 4.35
CA THR A 148 -12.90 -4.62 5.55
C THR A 148 -12.93 -6.12 5.80
N VAL A 149 -14.09 -6.77 5.71
CA VAL A 149 -14.21 -8.23 5.90
C VAL A 149 -13.43 -9.01 4.84
N ARG A 150 -13.43 -8.56 3.58
CA ARG A 150 -12.60 -9.17 2.52
C ARG A 150 -11.12 -9.02 2.82
N SER A 151 -10.68 -7.84 3.24
CA SER A 151 -9.29 -7.59 3.66
C SER A 151 -8.88 -8.50 4.82
N LEU A 152 -9.68 -8.55 5.88
CA LEU A 152 -9.43 -9.42 7.04
C LEU A 152 -9.44 -10.92 6.69
N ARG A 153 -10.27 -11.32 5.72
CA ARG A 153 -10.28 -12.70 5.21
C ARG A 153 -9.05 -13.01 4.37
N ALA A 154 -8.57 -12.08 3.55
CA ALA A 154 -7.34 -12.23 2.78
C ALA A 154 -6.12 -12.30 3.71
N GLU A 155 -6.06 -11.44 4.73
CA GLU A 155 -5.06 -11.45 5.81
C GLU A 155 -5.07 -12.81 6.54
N ARG A 156 -6.27 -13.28 6.95
CA ARG A 156 -6.43 -14.60 7.57
C ARG A 156 -6.10 -15.76 6.62
N ALA A 157 -6.33 -15.63 5.32
CA ALA A 157 -6.01 -16.66 4.34
C ALA A 157 -4.50 -16.74 4.04
N GLY A 158 -3.76 -15.66 4.26
CA GLY A 158 -2.29 -15.65 4.18
C GLY A 158 -1.63 -16.27 5.42
N LEU A 159 -2.24 -16.11 6.60
CA LEU A 159 -1.72 -16.60 7.88
C LEU A 159 -2.02 -18.09 8.06
N VAL A 160 -0.99 -18.93 7.89
CA VAL A 160 -1.07 -20.35 8.21
C VAL A 160 -0.41 -20.59 9.56
N SER A 161 -1.21 -21.04 10.53
CA SER A 161 -0.67 -21.71 11.72
C SER A 161 -0.29 -23.12 11.32
N LEU A 162 1.00 -23.44 11.43
CA LEU A 162 1.50 -24.74 10.99
C LEU A 162 1.48 -25.79 12.13
N HIS A 163 1.31 -25.39 13.40
CA HIS A 163 1.16 -26.28 14.56
C HIS A 163 0.76 -25.47 15.84
N PRO A 164 0.00 -26.00 16.84
CA PRO A 164 -0.67 -27.31 16.92
C PRO A 164 -2.10 -27.34 16.34
N PRO A 165 -2.57 -28.53 15.93
CA PRO A 165 -3.93 -28.72 15.43
C PRO A 165 -4.92 -28.67 16.61
N GLY A 166 -5.58 -27.52 16.82
CA GLY A 166 -6.77 -27.47 17.67
C GLY A 166 -7.03 -26.17 18.44
N ALA A 167 -6.03 -25.30 18.59
CA ALA A 167 -6.25 -24.02 19.28
C ALA A 167 -6.78 -22.96 18.28
N PRO A 168 -7.95 -22.34 18.53
CA PRO A 168 -8.40 -21.22 17.72
C PRO A 168 -7.50 -20.01 17.97
N LEU A 169 -6.61 -19.72 17.03
CA LEU A 169 -5.90 -18.44 16.97
C LEU A 169 -6.93 -17.32 16.75
N ARG A 170 -7.18 -16.54 17.80
CA ARG A 170 -7.96 -15.30 17.70
C ARG A 170 -7.05 -14.19 17.22
N LEU A 171 -6.82 -14.15 15.92
CA LEU A 171 -6.11 -13.06 15.25
C LEU A 171 -7.03 -11.84 15.23
N ALA A 172 -6.73 -10.85 16.07
CA ALA A 172 -7.33 -9.51 15.99
C ALA A 172 -6.20 -8.53 15.64
N HIS A 173 -6.18 -8.03 14.40
CA HIS A 173 -5.29 -6.95 13.94
C HIS A 173 -3.77 -7.25 14.07
N GLY A 174 -3.34 -8.43 13.61
CA GLY A 174 -1.94 -8.88 13.74
C GLY A 174 -1.47 -9.21 15.16
N LEU A 175 -2.36 -9.20 16.18
CA LEU A 175 -2.03 -9.64 17.53
C LEU A 175 -2.02 -11.17 17.61
N TRP A 176 -0.88 -11.73 18.00
CA TRP A 176 -0.66 -13.15 18.21
C TRP A 176 -0.43 -13.45 19.69
N ARG A 177 -1.17 -14.42 20.22
CA ARG A 177 -1.09 -14.85 21.62
C ARG A 177 -0.95 -16.36 21.68
N VAL A 178 0.09 -16.83 22.36
CA VAL A 178 0.37 -18.23 22.67
C VAL A 178 0.32 -18.40 24.18
N ARG A 179 -0.38 -19.44 24.65
CA ARG A 179 -0.56 -19.72 26.07
C ARG A 179 0.43 -20.79 26.50
N GLU A 180 0.93 -20.67 27.72
CA GLU A 180 1.88 -21.63 28.31
C GLU A 180 1.31 -23.05 28.43
N GLU A 181 -0.01 -23.21 28.50
CA GLU A 181 -0.71 -24.49 28.59
C GLU A 181 -0.41 -25.46 27.42
N ASP A 182 0.15 -24.95 26.31
CA ASP A 182 0.36 -25.71 25.09
C ASP A 182 1.70 -26.49 25.07
N ASP A 183 2.63 -26.26 26.01
CA ASP A 183 4.01 -26.83 26.13
C ASP A 183 4.73 -27.15 24.81
N THR A 184 4.38 -26.46 23.74
CA THR A 184 4.81 -26.75 22.37
C THR A 184 5.06 -25.45 21.64
N PHE A 185 5.96 -25.51 20.67
CA PHE A 185 6.16 -24.41 19.74
C PHE A 185 4.93 -24.22 18.86
N THR A 186 4.44 -22.99 18.88
CA THR A 186 3.43 -22.52 17.93
C THR A 186 4.13 -21.67 16.90
N THR A 187 3.94 -21.99 15.61
CA THR A 187 4.59 -21.27 14.51
C THR A 187 3.57 -20.66 13.57
N VAL A 188 3.76 -19.37 13.27
CA VAL A 188 3.01 -18.63 12.26
C VAL A 188 3.96 -18.33 11.10
N ALA A 189 3.53 -18.66 9.89
CA ALA A 189 4.27 -18.32 8.68
C ALA A 189 3.33 -17.77 7.60
N LEU A 190 3.89 -17.01 6.66
CA LEU A 190 3.19 -16.51 5.48
C LEU A 190 3.70 -17.19 4.19
N PRO A 191 3.58 -18.51 4.05
CA PRO A 191 4.11 -19.23 2.90
C PRO A 191 3.36 -18.93 1.61
N SER A 192 2.39 -18.00 1.59
CA SER A 192 1.78 -17.44 0.39
C SER A 192 2.65 -16.34 -0.25
N LEU A 193 3.38 -15.56 0.57
CA LEU A 193 4.33 -14.57 0.10
C LEU A 193 5.49 -15.27 -0.63
N ARG A 194 5.91 -14.70 -1.77
CA ARG A 194 6.95 -15.28 -2.63
C ARG A 194 8.09 -14.28 -2.80
N LEU A 195 8.86 -14.09 -1.73
CA LEU A 195 10.05 -13.23 -1.78
C LEU A 195 11.12 -14.01 -2.55
N THR A 196 11.51 -13.52 -3.73
CA THR A 196 12.43 -14.26 -4.64
C THR A 196 13.63 -13.43 -5.12
N ALA A 197 13.56 -12.11 -5.00
CA ALA A 197 14.62 -11.15 -5.25
C ALA A 197 14.29 -9.86 -4.50
N GLY A 198 15.25 -8.93 -4.37
CA GLY A 198 15.03 -7.65 -3.71
C GLY A 198 15.22 -7.68 -2.20
N ARG A 199 14.88 -6.54 -1.58
CA ARG A 199 15.13 -6.24 -0.16
C ARG A 199 13.82 -6.06 0.58
N TRP A 200 13.59 -6.87 1.60
CA TRP A 200 12.30 -7.01 2.26
C TRP A 200 12.37 -6.83 3.77
N CYS A 201 11.35 -6.24 4.37
CA CYS A 201 11.28 -6.10 5.83
C CYS A 201 9.87 -6.29 6.42
N TYR A 202 9.83 -6.62 7.71
CA TYR A 202 8.62 -6.60 8.53
C TYR A 202 9.01 -6.41 10.01
N GLU A 203 8.03 -6.08 10.86
CA GLU A 203 8.26 -5.82 12.28
C GLU A 203 7.41 -6.72 13.19
N VAL A 204 7.93 -6.98 14.38
CA VAL A 204 7.22 -7.69 15.45
C VAL A 204 7.38 -6.93 16.77
N THR A 205 6.26 -6.50 17.35
CA THR A 205 6.23 -5.86 18.68
C THR A 205 6.02 -6.93 19.77
N MET A 206 6.91 -7.00 20.75
CA MET A 206 6.71 -7.81 21.96
C MET A 206 5.63 -7.17 22.84
N CYS A 207 4.58 -7.91 23.23
CA CYS A 207 3.42 -7.33 23.92
C CYS A 207 3.24 -7.81 25.37
N SER A 208 3.85 -8.94 25.77
CA SER A 208 3.81 -9.44 27.15
C SER A 208 5.18 -9.32 27.81
N GLU A 209 5.18 -9.21 29.15
CA GLU A 209 6.40 -9.18 29.96
C GLU A 209 7.13 -10.52 29.93
N GLU A 210 6.38 -11.63 29.85
CA GLU A 210 6.93 -12.97 29.67
C GLU A 210 6.67 -13.43 28.24
N ILE A 211 7.76 -13.69 27.52
CA ILE A 211 7.77 -14.27 26.18
C ILE A 211 8.83 -15.36 26.18
N VAL A 212 8.43 -16.58 25.86
CA VAL A 212 9.31 -17.76 25.95
C VAL A 212 9.67 -18.24 24.56
N PHE A 213 10.97 -18.32 24.29
CA PHE A 213 11.58 -18.78 23.05
C PHE A 213 10.98 -18.13 21.77
N PRO A 214 11.01 -16.78 21.65
CA PRO A 214 10.52 -16.08 20.47
C PRO A 214 11.53 -16.15 19.32
N GLN A 215 11.43 -17.17 18.46
CA GLN A 215 12.27 -17.27 17.27
C GLN A 215 11.62 -16.52 16.10
N ILE A 216 12.17 -15.38 15.70
CA ILE A 216 11.59 -14.51 14.67
C ILE A 216 12.54 -14.40 13.48
N GLY A 217 12.04 -14.62 12.25
CA GLY A 217 12.81 -14.36 11.04
C GLY A 217 12.17 -14.87 9.76
N PHE A 218 12.99 -15.51 8.92
CA PHE A 218 12.57 -15.91 7.57
C PHE A 218 12.68 -17.41 7.39
N ALA A 219 11.74 -17.96 6.63
CA ALA A 219 11.72 -19.34 6.22
C ALA A 219 11.57 -19.44 4.70
N ARG A 220 11.97 -20.58 4.14
CA ARG A 220 11.86 -20.87 2.69
C ARG A 220 11.11 -22.16 2.43
N GLU A 221 10.87 -22.42 1.15
CA GLU A 221 10.32 -23.70 0.70
C GLU A 221 11.15 -24.88 1.26
N GLY A 222 10.46 -25.79 1.95
CA GLY A 222 11.09 -26.89 2.69
C GLY A 222 10.96 -26.78 4.20
N PHE A 223 10.68 -25.58 4.74
CA PHE A 223 10.46 -25.37 6.17
C PHE A 223 9.33 -26.26 6.73
N ARG A 224 9.59 -26.91 7.87
CA ARG A 224 8.64 -27.81 8.55
C ARG A 224 8.68 -27.57 10.07
N PRO A 225 7.85 -26.66 10.61
CA PRO A 225 7.76 -26.51 12.05
C PRO A 225 7.01 -27.69 12.68
N GLY A 226 7.23 -27.89 13.97
CA GLY A 226 6.59 -28.92 14.78
C GLY A 226 6.50 -28.51 16.24
N ALA A 227 5.99 -29.42 17.08
CA ALA A 227 5.84 -29.20 18.52
C ALA A 227 7.15 -28.78 19.23
N GLU A 228 8.29 -29.27 18.75
CA GLU A 228 9.63 -29.02 19.30
C GLU A 228 10.59 -28.41 18.25
N LEU A 229 10.06 -27.99 17.09
CA LEU A 229 10.84 -27.40 16.01
C LEU A 229 10.23 -26.07 15.58
N GLY A 230 10.92 -24.97 15.87
CA GLY A 230 10.54 -23.62 15.48
C GLY A 230 11.34 -23.07 14.30
N VAL A 231 11.19 -21.76 14.05
CA VAL A 231 11.98 -21.05 13.04
C VAL A 231 13.46 -21.06 13.45
N GLY A 232 14.33 -21.42 12.53
CA GLY A 232 15.78 -21.55 12.75
C GLY A 232 16.23 -22.95 13.18
N ASP A 233 15.30 -23.83 13.60
CA ASP A 233 15.65 -25.18 14.03
C ASP A 233 15.88 -26.16 12.85
N ASP A 234 15.66 -25.71 11.61
CA ASP A 234 15.93 -26.47 10.39
C ASP A 234 16.81 -25.71 9.36
N GLU A 235 17.25 -26.40 8.31
CA GLU A 235 18.08 -25.83 7.22
C GLU A 235 17.30 -24.90 6.25
N PHE A 236 16.01 -24.70 6.51
CA PHE A 236 15.10 -23.93 5.66
C PHE A 236 14.61 -22.66 6.36
N SER A 237 15.18 -22.30 7.50
CA SER A 237 14.76 -21.13 8.26
C SER A 237 15.90 -20.54 9.09
N TYR A 238 15.73 -19.26 9.41
CA TYR A 238 16.69 -18.42 10.10
C TYR A 238 15.92 -17.56 11.09
N ALA A 239 16.36 -17.52 12.34
CA ALA A 239 15.69 -16.74 13.38
C ALA A 239 16.67 -16.04 14.31
N TYR A 240 16.21 -14.90 14.84
CA TYR A 240 16.75 -14.30 16.04
C TYR A 240 15.79 -14.59 17.21
N ASP A 241 16.35 -15.07 18.31
CA ASP A 241 15.70 -15.32 19.59
C ASP A 241 16.24 -14.37 20.67
N GLY A 242 15.40 -13.44 21.13
CA GLY A 242 15.77 -12.50 22.18
C GLY A 242 15.48 -12.95 23.61
N ASP A 243 14.95 -14.16 23.84
CA ASP A 243 14.88 -14.74 25.19
C ASP A 243 16.23 -15.41 25.51
N ARG A 244 16.72 -16.20 24.55
CA ARG A 244 18.01 -16.90 24.64
C ARG A 244 19.19 -16.07 24.14
N CYS A 245 18.93 -14.91 23.51
CA CYS A 245 19.93 -14.05 22.86
C CYS A 245 20.77 -14.83 21.84
N LYS A 246 20.09 -15.50 20.91
CA LYS A 246 20.70 -16.42 19.93
C LYS A 246 20.22 -16.15 18.51
N LEU A 247 21.10 -16.38 17.55
CA LEU A 247 20.72 -16.69 16.17
C LEU A 247 20.51 -18.19 16.03
N TRP A 248 19.51 -18.62 15.26
CA TRP A 248 19.19 -20.03 15.00
C TRP A 248 19.15 -20.31 13.50
N HIS A 249 19.89 -21.34 13.07
CA HIS A 249 19.79 -21.90 11.71
C HIS A 249 20.30 -23.35 11.69
N GLY A 250 19.55 -24.27 11.06
CA GLY A 250 20.00 -25.66 10.89
C GLY A 250 20.28 -26.37 12.22
N SER A 251 19.49 -26.07 13.25
CA SER A 251 19.70 -26.51 14.64
C SER A 251 21.03 -26.06 15.28
N ARG A 252 21.76 -25.13 14.65
CA ARG A 252 22.95 -24.46 15.22
C ARG A 252 22.54 -23.12 15.80
N HIS A 253 23.32 -22.65 16.76
CA HIS A 253 23.10 -21.35 17.38
C HIS A 253 24.38 -20.59 17.66
N ASP A 254 24.31 -19.27 17.58
CA ASP A 254 25.38 -18.34 17.91
C ASP A 254 24.87 -17.28 18.89
N ASP A 255 25.72 -16.81 19.81
CA ASP A 255 25.39 -15.70 20.71
C ASP A 255 25.13 -14.43 19.90
N PHE A 256 24.02 -13.74 20.17
CA PHE A 256 23.65 -12.54 19.41
C PHE A 256 22.70 -11.61 20.15
N GLY A 257 22.96 -10.32 20.00
CA GLY A 257 22.05 -9.25 20.40
C GLY A 257 21.80 -9.15 21.90
N ARG A 258 20.58 -8.75 22.27
CA ARG A 258 20.16 -8.47 23.64
C ARG A 258 18.86 -9.19 24.00
N ALA A 259 18.59 -9.25 25.31
CA ALA A 259 17.30 -9.67 25.82
C ALA A 259 16.21 -8.67 25.40
N TRP A 260 15.07 -9.19 24.96
CA TRP A 260 13.91 -8.38 24.58
C TRP A 260 12.96 -8.16 25.76
N GLU A 261 12.28 -7.02 25.76
CA GLU A 261 11.32 -6.63 26.77
C GLU A 261 9.95 -6.31 26.15
N ALA A 262 8.91 -6.28 26.98
CA ALA A 262 7.59 -5.84 26.53
C ALA A 262 7.65 -4.41 25.97
N GLY A 263 7.17 -4.24 24.74
CA GLY A 263 7.21 -2.98 24.00
C GLY A 263 8.34 -2.90 22.98
N ASP A 264 9.36 -3.76 23.04
CA ASP A 264 10.41 -3.79 22.02
C ASP A 264 9.83 -4.13 20.64
N VAL A 265 10.33 -3.44 19.61
CA VAL A 265 9.99 -3.66 18.20
C VAL A 265 11.17 -4.29 17.48
N ILE A 266 10.99 -5.51 17.01
CA ILE A 266 12.02 -6.27 16.31
C ILE A 266 11.78 -6.11 14.81
N GLY A 267 12.71 -5.43 14.13
CA GLY A 267 12.72 -5.33 12.67
C GLY A 267 13.48 -6.50 12.05
N CYS A 268 12.88 -7.18 11.08
CA CYS A 268 13.47 -8.31 10.37
C CYS A 268 13.70 -7.93 8.91
N TYR A 269 14.94 -8.02 8.44
CA TYR A 269 15.34 -7.56 7.10
C TYR A 269 16.01 -8.69 6.32
N LEU A 270 15.52 -8.93 5.11
CA LEU A 270 16.04 -9.93 4.19
C LEU A 270 16.47 -9.24 2.90
N ASP A 271 17.75 -9.33 2.58
CA ASP A 271 18.30 -8.89 1.29
C ASP A 271 18.63 -10.13 0.46
N LEU A 272 17.78 -10.42 -0.53
CA LEU A 272 17.99 -11.55 -1.44
C LEU A 272 18.97 -11.23 -2.57
N ASP A 273 19.26 -9.94 -2.79
CA ASP A 273 20.21 -9.53 -3.82
C ASP A 273 21.65 -9.72 -3.31
N GLU A 274 21.90 -9.42 -2.03
CA GLU A 274 23.19 -9.61 -1.35
C GLU A 274 23.26 -10.93 -0.55
N GLY A 275 22.15 -11.62 -0.35
CA GLY A 275 22.09 -12.89 0.37
C GLY A 275 22.38 -12.74 1.87
N ILE A 276 21.80 -11.73 2.51
CA ILE A 276 21.99 -11.44 3.93
C ILE A 276 20.67 -11.24 4.70
N ILE A 277 20.71 -11.49 6.00
CA ILE A 277 19.64 -11.14 6.95
C ILE A 277 20.20 -10.21 8.02
N LEU A 278 19.44 -9.17 8.35
CA LEU A 278 19.73 -8.18 9.39
C LEU A 278 18.55 -8.10 10.37
N PHE A 279 18.84 -7.73 11.61
CA PHE A 279 17.84 -7.46 12.63
C PHE A 279 18.05 -6.10 13.27
N THR A 280 16.95 -5.43 13.61
CA THR A 280 16.97 -4.22 14.44
C THR A 280 16.13 -4.45 15.70
N VAL A 281 16.46 -3.74 16.77
CA VAL A 281 15.60 -3.62 17.96
C VAL A 281 15.34 -2.14 18.20
N ASN A 282 14.08 -1.73 18.15
CA ASN A 282 13.64 -0.33 18.25
C ASN A 282 14.30 0.60 17.21
N GLY A 283 14.54 0.07 16.01
CA GLY A 283 15.18 0.79 14.90
C GLY A 283 16.71 0.75 14.91
N ASP A 284 17.34 0.36 16.02
CA ASP A 284 18.79 0.22 16.11
C ASP A 284 19.25 -1.13 15.54
N LEU A 285 20.16 -1.10 14.57
CA LEU A 285 20.78 -2.31 14.01
C LEU A 285 21.51 -3.09 15.11
N VAL A 286 21.33 -4.42 15.12
CA VAL A 286 21.98 -5.31 16.08
C VAL A 286 23.26 -5.92 15.50
N PRO A 287 24.47 -5.47 15.95
CA PRO A 287 25.54 -6.32 16.44
C PRO A 287 25.72 -7.80 16.10
N PHE A 288 26.29 -8.28 14.99
CA PHE A 288 26.93 -9.61 15.02
C PHE A 288 28.43 -9.41 15.20
N ASP A 289 28.90 -9.76 16.40
CA ASP A 289 30.29 -9.69 16.81
C ASP A 289 30.76 -11.12 17.09
N ASP A 290 31.52 -11.68 16.16
CA ASP A 290 32.16 -12.99 16.27
C ASP A 290 33.62 -12.90 16.75
N GLY A 291 34.07 -11.70 17.14
CA GLY A 291 35.42 -11.44 17.61
C GLY A 291 36.46 -11.21 16.51
N ASP A 292 36.07 -11.12 15.23
CA ASP A 292 36.97 -10.74 14.14
C ASP A 292 37.16 -9.20 14.05
N GLU A 293 38.40 -8.74 13.83
CA GLU A 293 38.76 -7.31 13.82
C GLU A 293 38.20 -6.53 12.60
N ASP A 294 37.70 -7.23 11.57
CA ASP A 294 37.17 -6.66 10.32
C ASP A 294 35.65 -6.42 10.38
N GLY A 295 35.23 -5.56 11.29
CA GLY A 295 33.96 -4.81 11.20
C GLY A 295 32.65 -5.59 11.40
N MET A 296 31.58 -4.81 11.48
CA MET A 296 30.23 -5.26 11.80
C MET A 296 29.64 -6.17 10.71
N ARG A 297 29.24 -7.40 11.08
CA ARG A 297 28.71 -8.42 10.16
C ARG A 297 27.18 -8.47 10.16
N PRO A 298 26.54 -8.95 9.06
CA PRO A 298 25.13 -9.29 9.08
C PRO A 298 24.87 -10.45 10.05
N ALA A 299 23.62 -10.56 10.53
CA ALA A 299 23.24 -11.67 11.41
C ALA A 299 23.36 -13.02 10.68
N PHE A 300 22.98 -13.05 9.41
CA PHE A 300 23.27 -14.20 8.55
C PHE A 300 23.78 -13.72 7.19
N ASP A 301 24.77 -14.42 6.66
CA ASP A 301 25.26 -14.30 5.28
C ASP A 301 25.11 -15.63 4.53
N GLY A 302 25.37 -15.60 3.22
CA GLY A 302 25.26 -16.79 2.37
C GLY A 302 23.81 -17.30 2.24
N VAL A 303 22.82 -16.43 2.46
CA VAL A 303 21.40 -16.76 2.32
C VAL A 303 21.13 -17.13 0.87
N VAL A 304 20.70 -18.36 0.66
CA VAL A 304 20.49 -18.89 -0.70
C VAL A 304 19.26 -18.26 -1.36
N GLY A 305 19.34 -18.11 -2.69
CA GLY A 305 18.17 -17.73 -3.49
C GLY A 305 17.05 -18.78 -3.39
N GLY A 306 15.82 -18.36 -3.63
CA GLY A 306 14.65 -19.24 -3.54
C GLY A 306 13.40 -18.49 -3.16
N ARG A 307 12.36 -19.23 -2.78
CA ARG A 307 11.09 -18.66 -2.33
C ARG A 307 11.08 -18.53 -0.82
N TRP A 308 11.22 -17.30 -0.34
CA TRP A 308 11.25 -16.94 1.07
C TRP A 308 9.94 -16.31 1.52
N PHE A 309 9.67 -16.40 2.82
CA PHE A 309 8.54 -15.82 3.50
C PHE A 309 8.83 -15.54 4.98
N PRO A 310 8.17 -14.56 5.60
CA PRO A 310 8.22 -14.35 7.05
C PRO A 310 7.72 -15.56 7.83
N ALA A 311 8.39 -15.87 8.93
CA ALA A 311 7.96 -16.89 9.88
C ALA A 311 8.37 -16.49 11.30
N LEU A 312 7.54 -16.86 12.28
CA LEU A 312 7.93 -16.75 13.68
C LEU A 312 7.35 -17.87 14.54
N THR A 313 8.08 -18.22 15.60
CA THR A 313 7.71 -19.22 16.60
C THR A 313 7.71 -18.59 18.00
N LEU A 314 6.77 -19.02 18.83
CA LEU A 314 6.69 -18.73 20.25
C LEU A 314 6.34 -20.01 21.00
N LYS A 315 6.92 -20.22 22.18
CA LYS A 315 6.40 -21.22 23.13
C LYS A 315 5.30 -20.63 24.01
N SER A 316 5.46 -19.41 24.50
CA SER A 316 4.42 -18.66 25.21
C SER A 316 4.63 -17.15 25.07
N GLY A 317 3.57 -16.38 25.28
CA GLY A 317 3.61 -14.92 25.25
C GLY A 317 2.67 -14.30 24.22
N THR A 318 2.70 -12.98 24.13
CA THR A 318 1.92 -12.21 23.16
C THR A 318 2.86 -11.32 22.38
N CYS A 319 2.75 -11.33 21.05
CA CYS A 319 3.40 -10.37 20.18
C CYS A 319 2.40 -9.83 19.14
N ARG A 320 2.80 -8.78 18.43
CA ARG A 320 2.02 -8.21 17.34
C ARG A 320 2.90 -8.11 16.12
N VAL A 321 2.46 -8.69 15.02
CA VAL A 321 3.20 -8.67 13.76
C VAL A 321 2.67 -7.56 12.86
N ASN A 322 3.57 -6.88 12.17
CA ASN A 322 3.27 -5.87 11.15
C ASN A 322 4.05 -6.24 9.88
N PHE A 323 3.34 -6.74 8.87
CA PHE A 323 3.94 -7.14 7.60
C PHE A 323 4.08 -5.96 6.62
N GLY A 324 3.69 -4.75 7.03
CA GLY A 324 3.66 -3.56 6.17
C GLY A 324 2.29 -3.27 5.55
N ASP A 325 1.23 -3.85 6.11
CA ASP A 325 -0.17 -3.50 5.80
C ASP A 325 -0.60 -2.17 6.46
N ARG A 326 0.21 -1.69 7.41
CA ARG A 326 0.18 -0.37 8.04
C ARG A 326 1.61 0.19 8.07
N ASP A 327 1.74 1.46 8.40
CA ASP A 327 3.05 2.08 8.60
C ASP A 327 3.87 1.26 9.61
N LEU A 328 5.15 1.03 9.29
CA LEU A 328 6.11 0.45 10.22
C LEU A 328 6.38 1.46 11.35
N ASP A 329 6.73 0.96 12.54
CA ASP A 329 7.09 1.79 13.68
C ASP A 329 8.48 2.42 13.48
N HIS A 330 9.40 1.74 12.76
CA HIS A 330 10.75 2.23 12.43
C HIS A 330 11.08 2.11 10.92
N PRO A 331 10.35 2.79 10.04
CA PRO A 331 10.51 2.67 8.58
C PRO A 331 11.86 3.19 8.06
N GLU A 332 12.52 4.08 8.80
CA GLU A 332 13.82 4.66 8.49
C GLU A 332 15.02 3.83 8.98
N ALA A 333 14.79 2.75 9.72
CA ALA A 333 15.87 2.00 10.37
C ALA A 333 16.90 1.46 9.36
N LEU A 334 16.44 1.00 8.19
CA LEU A 334 17.30 0.63 7.07
C LEU A 334 16.68 1.09 5.73
N GLU A 335 17.32 2.07 5.10
CA GLU A 335 16.86 2.61 3.81
C GLU A 335 16.92 1.55 2.70
N GLY A 336 15.87 1.54 1.85
CA GLY A 336 15.84 0.74 0.62
C GLY A 336 15.24 -0.66 0.74
N TYR A 337 14.76 -1.04 1.93
CA TYR A 337 13.94 -2.24 2.15
C TYR A 337 12.46 -1.94 1.93
N SER A 338 11.75 -2.89 1.31
CA SER A 338 10.31 -2.81 1.06
C SER A 338 9.53 -3.68 2.04
N PRO A 339 8.37 -3.25 2.54
CA PRO A 339 7.58 -4.12 3.41
C PRO A 339 7.09 -5.39 2.68
N VAL A 340 7.14 -6.54 3.35
CA VAL A 340 6.80 -7.85 2.75
C VAL A 340 5.35 -7.94 2.25
N ALA A 341 4.43 -7.13 2.78
CA ALA A 341 3.06 -7.04 2.30
C ALA A 341 2.97 -6.56 0.83
N LEU A 342 3.94 -5.76 0.35
CA LEU A 342 3.98 -5.32 -1.05
C LEU A 342 4.21 -6.49 -2.01
N ALA A 343 4.86 -7.56 -1.57
CA ALA A 343 5.08 -8.74 -2.40
C ALA A 343 3.76 -9.44 -2.77
N ALA A 344 2.70 -9.32 -1.97
CA ALA A 344 1.39 -9.86 -2.31
C ALA A 344 0.77 -9.13 -3.52
N ALA A 345 0.96 -7.81 -3.62
CA ALA A 345 0.43 -7.00 -4.71
C ALA A 345 1.17 -7.22 -6.04
N LEU A 346 2.44 -7.61 -6.00
CA LEU A 346 3.26 -7.89 -7.19
C LEU A 346 2.91 -9.22 -7.88
N HIS A 347 2.22 -10.13 -7.17
CA HIS A 347 1.87 -11.48 -7.66
C HIS A 347 0.37 -11.66 -7.94
N GLU A 348 -0.42 -10.57 -7.96
CA GLU A 348 -1.79 -10.65 -8.46
C GLU A 348 -1.77 -11.01 -9.96
N PRO A 349 -2.48 -12.06 -10.40
CA PRO A 349 -2.63 -12.30 -11.83
C PRO A 349 -3.32 -11.08 -12.45
N PRO A 350 -2.95 -10.69 -13.69
CA PRO A 350 -3.67 -9.63 -14.37
C PRO A 350 -5.16 -9.95 -14.37
N LEU A 351 -5.99 -8.94 -14.06
CA LEU A 351 -7.44 -9.04 -14.20
C LEU A 351 -7.74 -9.29 -15.68
N ASP A 352 -8.12 -10.53 -16.00
CA ASP A 352 -8.61 -10.95 -17.32
C ASP A 352 -9.92 -10.26 -17.70
#